data_AF-A0A427U483-F1
#
_entry.id   AF-A0A427U483-F1
#
_cell.length_a   1.000
_cell.length_b   1.000
_cell.length_c   1.000
_cell.angle_alpha   90.00
_cell.angle_beta   90.00
_cell.angle_gamma   90.00
#
_symmetry.space_group_name_H-M   'P 1'
#
loop_
_entity.id
_entity.type
_entity.pdbx_description
1 polymer ?
#
loop_
_entity_poly.entity_id
_entity_poly.type
_entity_poly.pdbx_seq_one_letter_code
_entity_poly.pdbx_strand_id
1 'polypeptide(L)'
;MNSLQKKHVQKGSIFKIELKGNQSTGYRWCLKTLPKSFILVGEDQQADLHLPHMVGYGDTQVFFLKAVENTQVEEVLEFVNMRIRSEDLKDMKVMSYSITVSECDTDLPYQVVNNYFYSGHIPKNEQKYYVFSSLEEFQQVFSPAATMGRQVWLTKQDFKKNMVLAVVEPQKDATTEYRLEAKPFIKNDMLVIDYHTEDTKTPGTEYRFSEILMVSRGNYDRVEFIANGNKLTVPVKEETNA
;
A
#
# COMPACT_ATOMS: atom_id res chain seq x y z
N MET A 1 17.59 -25.36 -5.19
CA MET A 1 16.22 -24.97 -4.79
C MET A 1 15.95 -23.61 -5.42
N ASN A 2 15.09 -23.56 -6.44
CA ASN A 2 14.65 -22.29 -7.02
C ASN A 2 13.67 -21.65 -6.03
N SER A 3 14.06 -20.56 -5.38
CA SER A 3 13.14 -19.79 -4.55
C SER A 3 12.42 -18.78 -5.43
N LEU A 4 11.11 -18.94 -5.59
CA LEU A 4 10.26 -17.93 -6.21
C LEU A 4 10.03 -16.82 -5.18
N GLN A 5 10.61 -15.65 -5.41
CA GLN A 5 10.42 -14.50 -4.52
C GLN A 5 9.27 -13.65 -5.04
N LYS A 6 8.34 -13.28 -4.17
CA LYS A 6 7.23 -12.39 -4.53
C LYS A 6 7.62 -10.93 -4.31
N LYS A 7 7.29 -10.07 -5.26
CA LYS A 7 7.53 -8.62 -5.17
C LYS A 7 6.35 -7.85 -5.74
N HIS A 8 6.00 -6.76 -5.09
CA HIS A 8 5.04 -5.79 -5.62
C HIS A 8 5.79 -4.49 -5.92
N VAL A 9 5.46 -3.83 -7.04
CA VAL A 9 6.14 -2.59 -7.48
C VAL A 9 5.16 -1.58 -8.06
N GLN A 10 5.45 -0.30 -7.86
CA GLN A 10 4.63 0.77 -8.40
C GLN A 10 4.91 1.00 -9.89
N LYS A 11 3.87 1.21 -10.70
CA LYS A 11 4.00 1.62 -12.10
C LYS A 11 4.77 2.95 -12.21
N GLY A 12 5.71 3.00 -13.14
CA GLY A 12 6.60 4.13 -13.36
C GLY A 12 7.86 4.12 -12.49
N SER A 13 7.86 3.36 -11.39
CA SER A 13 9.02 3.27 -10.48
C SER A 13 10.15 2.42 -11.08
N ILE A 14 11.37 2.71 -10.62
CA ILE A 14 12.55 1.88 -10.85
C ILE A 14 12.81 1.07 -9.59
N PHE A 15 12.93 -0.25 -9.72
CA PHE A 15 13.28 -1.14 -8.63
C PHE A 15 14.53 -1.95 -8.99
N LYS A 16 15.23 -2.41 -7.95
CA LYS A 16 16.41 -3.27 -8.11
C LYS A 16 16.13 -4.74 -7.83
N ILE A 17 16.82 -5.60 -8.54
CA ILE A 17 17.02 -7.02 -8.23
C ILE A 17 18.51 -7.24 -8.02
N GLU A 18 18.88 -7.75 -6.84
CA GLU A 18 20.26 -7.94 -6.42
C GLU A 18 20.54 -9.44 -6.32
N LEU A 19 21.51 -9.91 -7.12
CA LEU A 19 21.86 -11.32 -7.19
C LEU A 19 23.33 -11.52 -6.86
N LYS A 20 23.59 -12.36 -5.85
CA LYS A 20 24.96 -12.72 -5.45
C LYS A 20 25.64 -13.54 -6.53
N GLY A 21 26.85 -13.15 -6.88
CA GLY A 21 27.70 -13.70 -7.92
C GLY A 21 29.16 -13.81 -7.48
N ASN A 22 29.99 -14.22 -8.43
CA ASN A 22 31.44 -14.12 -8.32
C ASN A 22 32.04 -13.97 -9.72
N GLN A 23 32.30 -12.73 -10.15
CA GLN A 23 32.83 -12.44 -11.48
C GLN A 23 34.17 -13.15 -11.77
N SER A 24 35.01 -13.40 -10.76
CA SER A 24 36.30 -14.07 -10.95
C SER A 24 36.16 -15.53 -11.42
N THR A 25 34.97 -16.12 -11.25
CA THR A 25 34.66 -17.47 -11.74
C THR A 25 34.24 -17.49 -13.21
N GLY A 26 34.00 -16.33 -13.81
CA GLY A 26 33.48 -16.18 -15.18
C GLY A 26 31.98 -16.43 -15.33
N TYR A 27 31.27 -16.68 -14.22
CA TYR A 27 29.82 -16.76 -14.15
C TYR A 27 29.21 -15.37 -14.00
N ARG A 28 28.07 -15.14 -14.68
CA ARG A 28 27.29 -13.90 -14.59
C ARG A 28 25.80 -14.23 -14.61
N TRP A 29 25.00 -13.44 -13.91
CA TRP A 29 23.55 -13.51 -14.04
C TRP A 29 23.12 -12.84 -15.35
N CYS A 30 22.29 -13.54 -16.10
CA CYS A 30 21.66 -13.09 -17.32
C CYS A 30 20.15 -13.06 -17.10
N LEU A 31 19.51 -11.99 -17.52
CA LEU A 31 18.06 -11.92 -17.58
C LEU A 31 17.57 -12.80 -18.73
N LYS A 32 16.79 -13.84 -18.42
CA LYS A 32 16.27 -14.80 -19.41
C LYS A 32 14.91 -14.38 -19.95
N THR A 33 14.03 -13.93 -19.07
CA THR A 33 12.67 -13.52 -19.42
C THR A 33 12.37 -12.14 -18.86
N LEU A 34 12.02 -11.20 -19.76
CA LEU A 34 11.57 -9.86 -19.43
C LEU A 34 10.15 -9.65 -19.97
N PRO A 35 9.11 -9.65 -19.11
CA PRO A 35 7.74 -9.30 -19.50
C PRO A 35 7.66 -7.86 -20.03
N LYS A 36 6.66 -7.59 -20.89
CA LYS A 36 6.47 -6.27 -21.52
C LYS A 36 6.18 -5.15 -20.52
N SER A 37 5.64 -5.49 -19.36
CA SER A 37 5.36 -4.56 -18.27
C SER A 37 6.62 -3.98 -17.62
N PHE A 38 7.81 -4.44 -18.02
CA PHE A 38 9.08 -4.00 -17.47
C PHE A 38 10.09 -3.60 -18.56
N ILE A 39 10.92 -2.62 -18.24
CA ILE A 39 12.09 -2.24 -19.03
C ILE A 39 13.33 -2.41 -18.16
N LEU A 40 14.35 -3.12 -18.66
CA LEU A 40 15.67 -3.11 -18.04
C LEU A 40 16.33 -1.75 -18.32
N VAL A 41 16.49 -0.93 -17.28
CA VAL A 41 17.07 0.42 -17.35
C VAL A 41 18.59 0.35 -17.33
N GLY A 42 19.16 -0.61 -16.62
CA GLY A 42 20.60 -0.78 -16.53
C GLY A 42 21.00 -1.93 -15.62
N GLU A 43 22.30 -2.18 -15.61
CA GLU A 43 22.95 -3.16 -14.75
C GLU A 43 24.16 -2.51 -14.09
N ASP A 44 24.40 -2.87 -12.83
CA ASP A 44 25.60 -2.50 -12.08
C ASP A 44 26.18 -3.74 -11.40
N GLN A 45 27.43 -3.64 -10.96
CA GLN A 45 28.12 -4.73 -10.29
C GLN A 45 28.96 -4.19 -9.14
N GLN A 46 28.68 -4.71 -7.95
CA GLN A 46 29.24 -4.19 -6.70
C GLN A 46 30.04 -5.28 -6.00
N ALA A 47 31.32 -5.01 -5.74
CA ALA A 47 32.16 -5.91 -4.95
C ALA A 47 31.56 -6.08 -3.55
N ASP A 48 31.43 -7.31 -3.08
CA ASP A 48 30.99 -7.54 -1.70
C ASP A 48 32.07 -7.07 -0.73
N LEU A 49 31.66 -6.67 0.48
CA LEU A 49 32.61 -6.29 1.53
C LEU A 49 33.57 -7.45 1.82
N HIS A 50 34.88 -7.17 1.73
CA HIS A 50 35.93 -8.16 1.91
C HIS A 50 37.13 -7.53 2.64
N LEU A 51 37.98 -8.39 3.20
CA LEU A 51 39.24 -7.95 3.80
C LEU A 51 40.22 -7.45 2.74
N PRO A 52 41.10 -6.48 3.06
CA PRO A 52 42.14 -6.03 2.15
C PRO A 52 42.99 -7.19 1.60
N HIS A 53 43.37 -7.11 0.33
CA HIS A 53 44.20 -8.10 -0.39
C HIS A 53 43.55 -9.49 -0.60
N MET A 54 42.25 -9.65 -0.35
CA MET A 54 41.53 -10.86 -0.75
C MET A 54 41.32 -10.88 -2.26
N VAL A 55 41.61 -12.02 -2.89
CA VAL A 55 41.33 -12.27 -4.32
C VAL A 55 40.18 -13.27 -4.46
N GLY A 56 39.37 -13.11 -5.51
CA GLY A 56 38.23 -14.00 -5.80
C GLY A 56 37.05 -13.84 -4.84
N TYR A 57 36.91 -12.67 -4.22
CA TYR A 57 35.72 -12.33 -3.42
C TYR A 57 34.46 -12.31 -4.28
N GLY A 58 33.31 -12.53 -3.64
CA GLY A 58 32.02 -12.46 -4.30
C GLY A 58 31.61 -11.03 -4.66
N ASP A 59 30.64 -10.92 -5.55
CA ASP A 59 30.07 -9.65 -5.95
C ASP A 59 28.55 -9.75 -6.00
N THR A 60 27.89 -8.60 -6.09
CA THR A 60 26.45 -8.50 -6.27
C THR A 60 26.17 -7.82 -7.60
N GLN A 61 25.51 -8.54 -8.51
CA GLN A 61 25.00 -7.95 -9.75
C GLN A 61 23.64 -7.34 -9.47
N VAL A 62 23.46 -6.09 -9.85
CA VAL A 62 22.26 -5.30 -9.60
C VAL A 62 21.59 -5.00 -10.94
N PHE A 63 20.33 -5.40 -11.09
CA PHE A 63 19.51 -5.11 -12.25
C PHE A 63 18.50 -4.02 -11.89
N PHE A 64 18.50 -2.91 -12.64
CA PHE A 64 17.53 -1.82 -12.48
C PHE A 64 16.41 -1.99 -13.49
N LEU A 65 15.20 -2.25 -13.01
CA LEU A 65 14.02 -2.43 -13.85
C LEU A 65 13.01 -1.33 -13.60
N LYS A 66 12.44 -0.77 -14.68
CA LYS A 66 11.34 0.17 -14.62
C LYS A 66 10.04 -0.56 -14.91
N ALA A 67 9.05 -0.44 -14.02
CA ALA A 67 7.71 -0.92 -14.29
C ALA A 67 6.97 0.10 -15.17
N VAL A 68 6.38 -0.33 -16.29
CA VAL A 68 5.77 0.57 -17.28
C VAL A 68 4.28 0.32 -17.49
N GLU A 69 3.80 -0.91 -17.27
CA GLU A 69 2.40 -1.28 -17.42
C GLU A 69 1.87 -1.97 -16.15
N ASN A 70 0.59 -1.80 -15.87
CA ASN A 70 -0.06 -2.49 -14.75
C ASN A 70 -0.29 -3.96 -15.11
N THR A 71 -0.14 -4.85 -14.13
CA THR A 71 -0.34 -6.29 -14.34
C THR A 71 -1.61 -6.75 -13.64
N GLN A 72 -2.48 -7.49 -14.33
CA GLN A 72 -3.66 -8.12 -13.72
C GLN A 72 -3.34 -9.44 -13.01
N VAL A 73 -2.22 -10.08 -13.38
CA VAL A 73 -1.73 -11.34 -12.83
C VAL A 73 -0.24 -11.22 -12.53
N GLU A 74 0.29 -12.07 -11.65
CA GLU A 74 1.73 -12.08 -11.36
C GLU A 74 2.53 -12.44 -12.62
N GLU A 75 3.52 -11.62 -12.97
CA GLU A 75 4.45 -11.87 -14.07
C GLU A 75 5.80 -12.35 -13.55
N VAL A 76 6.45 -13.27 -14.26
CA VAL A 76 7.70 -13.88 -13.80
C VAL A 76 8.91 -13.26 -14.48
N LEU A 77 9.82 -12.68 -13.69
CA LEU A 77 11.20 -12.40 -14.10
C LEU A 77 12.06 -13.61 -13.79
N GLU A 78 12.81 -14.09 -14.80
CA GLU A 78 13.73 -15.22 -14.62
C GLU A 78 15.16 -14.80 -14.94
N PHE A 79 16.06 -15.10 -14.01
CA PHE A 79 17.49 -14.87 -14.10
C PHE A 79 18.22 -16.20 -14.07
N VAL A 80 19.29 -16.25 -14.86
CA VAL A 80 20.06 -17.45 -15.11
C VAL A 80 21.53 -17.13 -14.88
N ASN A 81 22.15 -17.84 -13.95
CA ASN A 81 23.59 -17.73 -13.73
C ASN A 81 24.32 -18.70 -14.67
N MET A 82 25.05 -18.15 -15.64
CA MET A 82 25.75 -18.94 -16.63
C MET A 82 27.13 -18.36 -16.94
N ARG A 83 28.03 -19.22 -17.42
CA ARG A 83 29.34 -18.82 -17.92
C ARG A 83 29.22 -18.50 -19.40
N ILE A 84 29.51 -17.25 -19.78
CA ILE A 84 29.28 -16.71 -21.13
C ILE A 84 29.99 -17.49 -22.25
N ARG A 85 31.07 -18.22 -21.94
CA ARG A 85 31.89 -18.96 -22.92
C ARG A 85 31.83 -20.49 -22.77
N SER A 86 30.82 -21.03 -22.11
CA SER A 86 30.68 -22.48 -21.89
C SER A 86 29.36 -22.96 -22.49
N GLU A 87 29.43 -24.03 -23.29
CA GLU A 87 28.28 -24.74 -23.84
C GLU A 87 27.63 -25.69 -22.81
N ASP A 88 28.23 -25.82 -21.62
CA ASP A 88 27.79 -26.72 -20.56
C ASP A 88 26.77 -26.04 -19.63
N LEU A 89 25.53 -26.50 -19.69
CA LEU A 89 24.41 -26.02 -18.86
C LEU A 89 24.29 -26.73 -17.49
N LYS A 90 25.27 -27.54 -17.10
CA LYS A 90 25.11 -28.51 -15.99
C LYS A 90 25.03 -27.90 -14.59
N ASP A 91 25.50 -26.66 -14.39
CA ASP A 91 25.56 -25.99 -13.07
C ASP A 91 24.83 -24.64 -13.02
N MET A 92 23.84 -24.47 -13.88
CA MET A 92 23.09 -23.22 -14.03
C MET A 92 22.20 -22.96 -12.80
N LYS A 93 22.45 -21.86 -12.08
CA LYS A 93 21.52 -21.41 -11.02
C LYS A 93 20.41 -20.58 -11.66
N VAL A 94 19.17 -20.85 -11.28
CA VAL A 94 18.00 -20.09 -11.74
C VAL A 94 17.40 -19.35 -10.55
N MET A 95 17.08 -18.08 -10.76
CA MET A 95 16.37 -17.25 -9.80
C MET A 95 15.15 -16.64 -10.46
N SER A 96 13.99 -16.81 -9.84
CA SER A 96 12.72 -16.34 -10.39
C SER A 96 12.02 -15.40 -9.40
N TYR A 97 11.46 -14.32 -9.91
CA TYR A 97 10.66 -13.35 -9.14
C TYR A 97 9.25 -13.30 -9.72
N SER A 98 8.25 -13.48 -8.87
CA SER A 98 6.85 -13.22 -9.21
C SER A 98 6.54 -11.76 -8.88
N ILE A 99 6.31 -10.94 -9.90
CA ILE A 99 6.14 -9.49 -9.76
C ILE A 99 4.74 -9.07 -10.16
N THR A 100 4.14 -8.19 -9.35
CA THR A 100 2.91 -7.47 -9.69
C THR A 100 3.18 -5.98 -9.75
N VAL A 101 2.59 -5.32 -10.74
CA VAL A 101 2.67 -3.88 -10.96
C VAL A 101 1.28 -3.26 -10.81
N SER A 102 1.17 -2.25 -9.96
CA SER A 102 0.00 -1.35 -9.94
C SER A 102 0.42 0.11 -9.77
N GLU A 103 -0.50 1.03 -10.06
CA GLU A 103 -0.27 2.48 -9.88
C GLU A 103 -0.10 2.89 -8.40
N CYS A 104 -0.49 1.99 -7.49
CA CYS A 104 -0.45 2.12 -6.06
C CYS A 104 0.45 1.03 -5.46
N ASP A 105 1.12 1.33 -4.36
CA ASP A 105 2.14 0.47 -3.74
C ASP A 105 1.57 -0.80 -3.11
N THR A 106 0.32 -0.76 -2.62
CA THR A 106 -0.39 -1.93 -2.05
C THR A 106 -1.85 -1.56 -1.78
N ASP A 107 -2.79 -2.39 -2.26
CA ASP A 107 -4.18 -2.35 -1.79
C ASP A 107 -4.26 -2.85 -0.34
N LEU A 108 -4.97 -2.12 0.51
CA LEU A 108 -5.16 -2.48 1.91
C LEU A 108 -6.54 -3.10 2.16
N PRO A 109 -6.59 -4.21 2.92
CA PRO A 109 -7.85 -4.70 3.46
C PRO A 109 -8.53 -3.63 4.31
N TYR A 110 -9.84 -3.52 4.17
CA TYR A 110 -10.64 -2.57 4.92
C TYR A 110 -12.01 -3.13 5.29
N GLN A 111 -12.65 -2.48 6.24
CA GLN A 111 -14.01 -2.74 6.67
C GLN A 111 -14.73 -1.42 6.94
N VAL A 112 -15.97 -1.31 6.46
CA VAL A 112 -16.88 -0.25 6.87
C VAL A 112 -17.40 -0.53 8.28
N VAL A 113 -17.24 0.44 9.17
CA VAL A 113 -17.67 0.34 10.57
C VAL A 113 -19.01 1.05 10.72
N ASN A 114 -20.03 0.26 11.06
CA ASN A 114 -21.40 0.74 11.24
C ASN A 114 -21.78 0.81 12.73
N ASN A 115 -22.98 1.33 13.01
CA ASN A 115 -23.58 1.40 14.35
C ASN A 115 -22.88 2.35 15.33
N TYR A 116 -22.23 3.40 14.82
CA TYR A 116 -21.75 4.51 15.61
C TYR A 116 -22.44 5.79 15.14
N PHE A 117 -22.74 6.68 16.07
CA PHE A 117 -23.22 8.03 15.75
C PHE A 117 -22.17 9.05 16.16
N TYR A 118 -22.07 10.13 15.38
CA TYR A 118 -21.24 11.27 15.71
C TYR A 118 -21.81 11.98 16.94
N SER A 119 -21.04 12.06 18.02
CA SER A 119 -21.40 12.73 19.28
C SER A 119 -20.62 14.03 19.49
N GLY A 120 -19.68 14.36 18.60
CA GLY A 120 -18.91 15.59 18.66
C GLY A 120 -19.72 16.86 18.36
N HIS A 121 -19.06 18.02 18.52
CA HIS A 121 -19.64 19.32 18.23
C HIS A 121 -18.77 20.07 17.19
N ILE A 122 -19.26 20.16 15.95
CA ILE A 122 -18.70 21.02 14.90
C ILE A 122 -19.80 21.90 14.29
N PRO A 123 -19.46 23.12 13.82
CA PRO A 123 -20.39 24.01 13.09
C PRO A 123 -21.19 23.28 12.01
N LYS A 124 -22.44 23.71 11.78
CA LYS A 124 -23.36 23.03 10.85
C LYS A 124 -22.80 22.88 9.44
N ASN A 125 -22.12 23.90 8.94
CA ASN A 125 -21.57 23.98 7.58
C ASN A 125 -20.17 23.36 7.43
N GLU A 126 -19.62 22.75 8.47
CA GLU A 126 -18.27 22.21 8.46
C GLU A 126 -18.26 20.70 8.18
N GLN A 127 -17.37 20.29 7.28
CA GLN A 127 -16.98 18.90 7.06
C GLN A 127 -15.68 18.63 7.83
N LYS A 128 -15.56 17.46 8.43
CA LYS A 128 -14.37 17.11 9.20
C LYS A 128 -13.90 15.69 8.94
N TYR A 129 -12.59 15.55 8.86
CA TYR A 129 -11.89 14.30 8.63
C TYR A 129 -11.11 13.92 9.88
N TYR A 130 -11.17 12.65 10.24
CA TYR A 130 -10.53 12.11 11.42
C TYR A 130 -9.66 10.92 11.05
N VAL A 131 -8.48 10.89 11.67
CA VAL A 131 -7.56 9.76 11.66
C VAL A 131 -7.30 9.43 13.13
N PHE A 132 -7.75 8.25 13.56
CA PHE A 132 -7.69 7.82 14.95
C PHE A 132 -6.64 6.74 15.14
N SER A 133 -5.69 6.98 16.04
CA SER A 133 -4.67 5.99 16.41
C SER A 133 -5.06 5.14 17.62
N SER A 134 -6.08 5.56 18.39
CA SER A 134 -6.55 4.86 19.59
C SER A 134 -8.08 4.83 19.71
N LEU A 135 -8.58 3.85 20.48
CA LEU A 135 -10.00 3.71 20.80
C LEU A 135 -10.51 4.91 21.61
N GLU A 136 -9.69 5.42 22.53
CA GLU A 136 -10.02 6.54 23.40
C GLU A 136 -10.28 7.82 22.61
N GLU A 137 -9.41 8.16 21.64
CA GLU A 137 -9.62 9.30 20.75
C GLU A 137 -10.88 9.14 19.90
N PHE A 138 -11.11 7.92 19.38
CA PHE A 138 -12.31 7.63 18.61
C PHE A 138 -13.59 7.82 19.43
N GLN A 139 -13.62 7.33 20.67
CA GLN A 139 -14.78 7.40 21.56
C GLN A 139 -15.09 8.82 22.06
N GLN A 140 -14.15 9.77 21.94
CA GLN A 140 -14.43 11.20 22.18
C GLN A 140 -15.29 11.82 21.07
N VAL A 141 -15.31 11.23 19.88
CA VAL A 141 -15.98 11.77 18.69
C VAL A 141 -17.21 10.95 18.30
N PHE A 142 -17.14 9.63 18.49
CA PHE A 142 -18.17 8.68 18.10
C PHE A 142 -18.66 7.85 19.28
N SER A 143 -19.96 7.63 19.34
CA SER A 143 -20.59 6.85 20.40
C SER A 143 -21.38 5.66 19.83
N PRO A 144 -21.35 4.51 20.52
CA PRO A 144 -22.12 3.31 20.15
C PRO A 144 -23.64 3.57 19.99
N ALA A 145 -24.22 3.20 18.85
CA ALA A 145 -25.67 3.17 18.64
C ALA A 145 -26.23 1.80 19.04
N ALA A 146 -26.57 1.63 20.32
CA ALA A 146 -26.87 0.33 20.93
C ALA A 146 -28.17 -0.36 20.45
N THR A 147 -28.98 0.27 19.59
CA THR A 147 -30.33 -0.20 19.24
C THR A 147 -30.43 -0.92 17.88
N MET A 148 -29.34 -1.08 17.14
CA MET A 148 -29.36 -1.56 15.74
C MET A 148 -28.54 -2.85 15.54
N GLY A 149 -29.18 -4.02 15.62
CA GLY A 149 -28.65 -5.30 15.12
C GLY A 149 -27.48 -5.93 15.91
N ARG A 150 -26.81 -6.93 15.29
CA ARG A 150 -25.65 -7.63 15.87
C ARG A 150 -24.46 -6.68 15.91
N GLN A 151 -24.04 -6.31 17.11
CA GLN A 151 -23.00 -5.31 17.32
C GLN A 151 -21.61 -5.94 17.33
N VAL A 152 -20.72 -5.42 16.50
CA VAL A 152 -19.29 -5.63 16.58
C VAL A 152 -18.69 -4.28 16.93
N TRP A 153 -18.35 -4.10 18.19
CA TRP A 153 -17.73 -2.86 18.68
C TRP A 153 -16.24 -2.87 18.40
N LEU A 154 -15.71 -1.71 18.01
CA LEU A 154 -14.27 -1.50 17.94
C LEU A 154 -13.65 -1.68 19.33
N THR A 155 -12.56 -2.43 19.36
CA THR A 155 -11.79 -2.75 20.55
C THR A 155 -10.38 -2.15 20.45
N LYS A 156 -9.66 -2.08 21.57
CA LYS A 156 -8.24 -1.67 21.56
C LYS A 156 -7.38 -2.54 20.66
N GLN A 157 -7.75 -3.81 20.44
CA GLN A 157 -7.00 -4.72 19.59
C GLN A 157 -7.14 -4.35 18.10
N ASP A 158 -8.28 -3.78 17.71
CA ASP A 158 -8.52 -3.35 16.33
C ASP A 158 -7.57 -2.20 15.96
N PHE A 159 -7.38 -1.23 16.85
CA PHE A 159 -6.47 -0.09 16.65
C PHE A 159 -4.97 -0.47 16.63
N LYS A 160 -4.61 -1.64 17.17
CA LYS A 160 -3.23 -2.17 17.06
C LYS A 160 -2.90 -2.67 15.66
N LYS A 161 -3.89 -3.18 14.94
CA LYS A 161 -3.71 -3.79 13.60
C LYS A 161 -4.19 -2.88 12.48
N ASN A 162 -5.11 -1.97 12.79
CA ASN A 162 -5.79 -1.13 11.84
C ASN A 162 -5.70 0.34 12.25
N MET A 163 -5.78 1.20 11.25
CA MET A 163 -6.07 2.62 11.39
C MET A 163 -7.58 2.81 11.24
N VAL A 164 -8.19 3.65 12.09
CA VAL A 164 -9.61 4.00 11.94
C VAL A 164 -9.70 5.43 11.42
N LEU A 165 -10.44 5.58 10.33
CA LEU A 165 -10.66 6.84 9.62
C LEU A 165 -12.14 7.17 9.69
N ALA A 166 -12.47 8.45 9.75
CA ALA A 166 -13.86 8.87 9.61
C ALA A 166 -13.97 10.19 8.86
N VAL A 167 -15.05 10.33 8.11
CA VAL A 167 -15.52 11.62 7.59
C VAL A 167 -16.85 11.95 8.22
N VAL A 168 -17.04 13.21 8.60
CA VAL A 168 -18.28 13.77 9.12
C VAL A 168 -18.68 14.92 8.22
N GLU A 169 -19.86 14.81 7.62
CA GLU A 169 -20.35 15.78 6.64
C GLU A 169 -21.01 17.00 7.31
N PRO A 170 -21.13 18.12 6.57
CA PRO A 170 -21.99 19.22 6.97
C PRO A 170 -23.42 18.74 7.21
N GLN A 171 -24.11 19.43 8.11
CA GLN A 171 -25.53 19.24 8.34
C GLN A 171 -26.32 19.78 7.15
N LYS A 172 -27.20 18.97 6.56
CA LYS A 172 -27.99 19.31 5.37
C LYS A 172 -29.34 18.62 5.35
N ASP A 173 -30.25 19.16 4.56
CA ASP A 173 -31.59 18.62 4.28
C ASP A 173 -31.53 17.50 3.22
N ALA A 174 -30.59 16.58 3.38
CA ALA A 174 -30.40 15.44 2.50
C ALA A 174 -29.84 14.23 3.26
N THR A 175 -30.16 13.03 2.76
CA THR A 175 -29.42 11.82 3.11
C THR A 175 -28.23 11.67 2.19
N THR A 176 -27.09 11.23 2.74
CA THR A 176 -25.85 11.02 1.98
C THR A 176 -25.50 9.55 1.91
N GLU A 177 -25.32 9.05 0.70
CA GLU A 177 -24.77 7.72 0.43
C GLU A 177 -23.29 7.83 0.10
N TYR A 178 -22.48 6.90 0.63
CA TYR A 178 -21.05 6.82 0.37
C TYR A 178 -20.74 5.62 -0.51
N ARG A 179 -19.85 5.84 -1.46
CA ARG A 179 -19.30 4.79 -2.30
C ARG A 179 -17.80 4.97 -2.46
N LEU A 180 -17.03 3.94 -2.14
CA LEU A 180 -15.61 3.91 -2.48
C LEU A 180 -15.45 3.72 -3.99
N GLU A 181 -14.68 4.60 -4.62
CA GLU A 181 -14.32 4.51 -6.04
C GLU A 181 -13.19 3.49 -6.25
N ALA A 182 -12.32 3.35 -5.25
CA ALA A 182 -11.27 2.35 -5.21
C ALA A 182 -11.11 1.79 -3.78
N LYS A 183 -10.51 0.60 -3.67
CA LYS A 183 -10.09 0.08 -2.35
C LYS A 183 -9.05 1.04 -1.76
N PRO A 184 -8.99 1.22 -0.42
CA PRO A 184 -7.90 1.95 0.21
C PRO A 184 -6.53 1.41 -0.26
N PHE A 185 -5.62 2.30 -0.63
CA PHE A 185 -4.30 1.90 -1.13
C PHE A 185 -3.20 2.85 -0.66
N ILE A 186 -1.97 2.37 -0.63
CA ILE A 186 -0.79 3.20 -0.35
C ILE A 186 -0.24 3.76 -1.65
N LYS A 187 0.12 5.05 -1.67
CA LYS A 187 0.82 5.69 -2.78
C LYS A 187 1.79 6.74 -2.23
N ASN A 188 3.10 6.58 -2.45
CA ASN A 188 4.11 7.54 -1.98
C ASN A 188 4.05 7.77 -0.45
N ASP A 189 4.03 6.68 0.32
CA ASP A 189 3.93 6.68 1.80
C ASP A 189 2.68 7.36 2.35
N MET A 190 1.63 7.45 1.54
CA MET A 190 0.34 8.05 1.87
C MET A 190 -0.77 7.03 1.67
N LEU A 191 -1.62 6.88 2.67
CA LEU A 191 -2.86 6.12 2.53
C LEU A 191 -3.86 6.97 1.75
N VAL A 192 -4.38 6.45 0.64
CA VAL A 192 -5.39 7.13 -0.17
C VAL A 192 -6.75 6.47 0.03
N ILE A 193 -7.76 7.31 0.32
CA ILE A 193 -9.17 6.93 0.42
C ILE A 193 -9.94 7.72 -0.63
N ASP A 194 -10.36 7.03 -1.71
CA ASP A 194 -11.10 7.64 -2.81
C ASP A 194 -12.57 7.26 -2.75
N TYR A 195 -13.43 8.27 -2.61
CA TYR A 195 -14.86 8.08 -2.41
C TYR A 195 -15.72 9.15 -3.08
N HIS A 196 -16.92 8.71 -3.44
CA HIS A 196 -17.99 9.53 -3.96
C HIS A 196 -19.16 9.59 -2.97
N THR A 197 -19.82 10.74 -2.93
CA THR A 197 -21.02 10.96 -2.12
C THR A 197 -22.18 11.41 -2.99
N GLU A 198 -23.33 10.77 -2.84
CA GLU A 198 -24.57 11.17 -3.51
C GLU A 198 -25.59 11.63 -2.47
N ASP A 199 -26.23 12.77 -2.74
CA ASP A 199 -27.21 13.37 -1.83
C ASP A 199 -28.64 13.22 -2.38
N THR A 200 -29.52 12.68 -1.53
CA THR A 200 -30.96 12.63 -1.79
C THR A 200 -31.67 13.61 -0.86
N LYS A 201 -32.35 14.62 -1.43
CA LYS A 201 -33.01 15.67 -0.66
C LYS A 201 -34.13 15.11 0.23
N THR A 202 -34.15 15.58 1.47
CA THR A 202 -35.14 15.26 2.49
C THR A 202 -35.69 16.56 3.12
N PRO A 203 -36.55 17.29 2.39
CA PRO A 203 -37.04 18.59 2.84
C PRO A 203 -37.66 18.51 4.24
N GLY A 204 -37.27 19.44 5.11
CA GLY A 204 -37.82 19.56 6.46
C GLY A 204 -37.15 18.69 7.52
N THR A 205 -36.14 17.88 7.18
CA THR A 205 -35.30 17.18 8.16
C THR A 205 -33.83 17.36 7.84
N GLU A 206 -33.07 17.88 8.79
CA GLU A 206 -31.63 18.03 8.66
C GLU A 206 -30.90 16.82 9.24
N TYR A 207 -29.94 16.29 8.50
CA TYR A 207 -29.10 15.17 8.90
C TYR A 207 -27.63 15.56 8.86
N ARG A 208 -26.82 14.90 9.68
CA ARG A 208 -25.35 14.91 9.61
C ARG A 208 -24.89 13.47 9.47
N PHE A 209 -24.40 13.13 8.27
CA PHE A 209 -23.91 11.79 7.97
C PHE A 209 -22.42 11.67 8.27
N SER A 210 -22.01 10.45 8.59
CA SER A 210 -20.60 10.11 8.79
C SER A 210 -20.32 8.71 8.28
N GLU A 211 -19.17 8.52 7.66
CA GLU A 211 -18.66 7.22 7.24
C GLU A 211 -17.40 6.89 8.04
N ILE A 212 -17.29 5.65 8.53
CA ILE A 212 -16.16 5.19 9.34
C ILE A 212 -15.54 3.98 8.66
N LEU A 213 -14.24 4.05 8.40
CA LEU A 213 -13.47 2.99 7.77
C LEU A 213 -12.38 2.50 8.71
N MET A 214 -12.29 1.18 8.85
CA MET A 214 -11.16 0.51 9.49
C MET A 214 -10.27 -0.07 8.39
N VAL A 215 -9.04 0.42 8.28
CA VAL A 215 -8.08 0.02 7.23
C VAL A 215 -6.87 -0.61 7.89
N SER A 216 -6.34 -1.70 7.33
CA SER A 216 -5.10 -2.31 7.85
C SER A 216 -3.96 -1.30 7.95
N ARG A 217 -3.19 -1.35 9.04
CA ARG A 217 -2.00 -0.52 9.18
C ARG A 217 -0.96 -0.90 8.13
N GLY A 218 -0.32 0.11 7.56
CA GLY A 218 0.78 -0.02 6.62
C GLY A 218 1.83 1.05 6.88
N ASN A 219 2.83 1.13 6.01
CA ASN A 219 3.87 2.15 6.09
C ASN A 219 3.37 3.44 5.42
N TYR A 220 2.71 4.31 6.18
CA TYR A 220 2.27 5.64 5.74
C TYR A 220 2.19 6.61 6.92
N ASP A 221 2.53 7.88 6.69
CA ASP A 221 2.54 8.95 7.71
C ASP A 221 1.39 9.96 7.54
N ARG A 222 0.61 9.81 6.46
CA ARG A 222 -0.48 10.72 6.09
C ARG A 222 -1.57 9.97 5.32
N VAL A 223 -2.78 10.54 5.38
CA VAL A 223 -3.97 10.04 4.70
C VAL A 223 -4.48 11.11 3.73
N GLU A 224 -4.60 10.80 2.45
CA GLU A 224 -5.29 11.64 1.44
C GLU A 224 -6.70 11.11 1.23
N PHE A 225 -7.67 11.95 1.58
CA PHE A 225 -9.08 11.76 1.23
C PHE A 225 -9.32 12.43 -0.13
N ILE A 226 -9.88 11.67 -1.07
CA ILE A 226 -10.35 12.18 -2.36
C ILE A 226 -11.87 12.10 -2.33
N ALA A 227 -12.52 13.23 -2.06
CA ALA A 227 -13.96 13.35 -1.92
C ALA A 227 -14.56 13.99 -3.18
N ASN A 228 -15.25 13.20 -4.01
CA ASN A 228 -15.79 13.68 -5.30
C ASN A 228 -14.71 14.35 -6.18
N GLY A 229 -13.49 13.78 -6.17
CA GLY A 229 -12.32 14.33 -6.86
C GLY A 229 -11.58 15.46 -6.13
N ASN A 230 -12.12 16.00 -5.03
CA ASN A 230 -11.45 17.02 -4.23
C ASN A 230 -10.51 16.37 -3.21
N LYS A 231 -9.27 16.83 -3.17
CA LYS A 231 -8.23 16.23 -2.33
C LYS A 231 -8.03 16.97 -1.02
N LEU A 232 -7.91 16.22 0.06
CA LEU A 232 -7.50 16.71 1.38
C LEU A 232 -6.53 15.74 2.02
N THR A 233 -5.38 16.22 2.48
CA THR A 233 -4.41 15.42 3.21
C THR A 233 -4.48 15.70 4.71
N VAL A 234 -4.56 14.65 5.51
CA VAL A 234 -4.57 14.68 6.98
C VAL A 234 -3.36 13.90 7.50
N PRO A 235 -2.53 14.48 8.41
CA PRO A 235 -1.41 13.75 8.98
C PRO A 235 -1.89 12.62 9.89
N VAL A 236 -1.17 11.49 9.90
CA VAL A 236 -1.34 10.45 10.91
C VAL A 236 -0.65 10.93 12.19
N LYS A 237 -1.39 11.05 13.28
CA LYS A 237 -0.79 11.36 14.58
C LYS A 237 0.03 10.15 15.04
N GLU A 238 1.29 10.36 15.41
CA GLU A 238 2.08 9.33 16.08
C GLU A 238 1.41 8.93 17.39
N GLU A 239 1.46 7.64 17.73
CA GLU A 239 1.04 7.16 19.04
C GLU A 239 1.94 7.81 20.09
N THR A 240 1.41 8.81 20.81
CA THR A 240 2.01 9.24 22.08
C THR A 240 1.89 8.07 23.04
N ASN A 241 2.96 7.28 23.14
CA ASN A 241 3.15 6.32 24.23
C ASN A 241 3.15 7.12 25.54
N ALA A 242 2.02 7.10 26.25
CA ALA A 242 1.91 7.52 27.64
C ALA A 242 1.84 6.28 28.53
#